data_AF-A0A926BRL8-F1
#
_entry.id   AF-A0A926BRL8-F1
#
_cell.length_a   1.000
_cell.length_b   1.000
_cell.length_c   1.000
_cell.angle_alpha   90.00
_cell.angle_beta   90.00
_cell.angle_gamma   90.00
#
_symmetry.space_group_name_H-M   'P 1'
#
loop_
_entity.id
_entity.type
_entity.pdbx_description
1 polymer ?
#
loop_
_entity_poly.entity_id
_entity_poly.type
_entity_poly.pdbx_seq_one_letter_code
_entity_poly.pdbx_strand_id
1 'polypeptide(L)'
;ALMFAPCVSPAIAAPVTAEVQNIANANIELLDYIFGEKLSGEERTVLLTMAANDFAKNPAEMRQSRRNAQSVLNKVRKQRGAESVVTRKRMMEALYFALKNPKPEDAADAAILAGIIEKRGLIVAADAAKKRLVTRRDLQSLVDANNFMAKLAGVKPMNNISDDNAATVGKQFASLPASGRANLFAGEERYAYLREKWNTLTPSRQKLVVTEVKNALAKGKNLSQVTRAVESGLIKRTQMIADARRARQVARARQVAQARRRRSGGGDMVSVGAKMGIYAGMSGALSSFN
;
A
#
# COMPACT_ATOMS: atom_id res chain seq x y z
N ALA A 1 -25.85 -44.44 13.91
CA ALA A 1 -24.40 -44.25 14.13
C ALA A 1 -24.18 -42.84 14.65
N LEU A 2 -23.43 -42.68 15.74
CA LEU A 2 -23.15 -41.38 16.36
C LEU A 2 -22.13 -40.62 15.52
N MET A 3 -22.49 -39.44 14.99
CA MET A 3 -21.51 -38.52 14.41
C MET A 3 -21.02 -37.56 15.51
N PHE A 4 -19.71 -37.54 15.72
CA PHE A 4 -19.06 -36.67 16.68
C PHE A 4 -19.23 -35.20 16.27
N ALA A 5 -20.00 -34.44 17.04
CA ALA A 5 -19.83 -33.00 17.07
C ALA A 5 -18.45 -32.69 17.69
N PRO A 6 -17.62 -31.82 17.08
CA PRO A 6 -16.37 -31.40 17.72
C PRO A 6 -16.71 -30.56 18.95
N CYS A 7 -16.55 -31.15 20.14
CA CYS A 7 -16.62 -30.43 21.41
C CYS A 7 -15.46 -29.43 21.51
N VAL A 8 -15.68 -28.23 20.98
CA VAL A 8 -14.89 -27.06 21.36
C VAL A 8 -15.24 -26.77 22.81
N SER A 9 -14.35 -27.10 23.75
CA SER A 9 -14.51 -26.70 25.14
C SER A 9 -14.70 -25.18 25.20
N PRO A 10 -15.70 -24.67 25.94
CA PRO A 10 -15.86 -23.24 26.14
C PRO A 10 -14.72 -22.76 27.04
N ALA A 11 -13.58 -22.41 26.43
CA ALA A 11 -12.62 -21.53 27.07
C ALA A 11 -13.39 -20.27 27.50
N ILE A 12 -13.48 -20.05 28.81
CA ILE A 12 -14.20 -18.90 29.37
C ILE A 12 -13.51 -17.66 28.79
N ALA A 13 -14.20 -16.97 27.87
CA ALA A 13 -13.63 -15.83 27.18
C ALA A 13 -13.20 -14.80 28.22
N ALA A 14 -11.93 -14.37 28.13
CA ALA A 14 -11.39 -13.44 29.11
C ALA A 14 -12.24 -12.15 29.14
N PRO A 15 -12.52 -11.57 30.33
CA PRO A 15 -13.39 -10.41 30.42
C PRO A 15 -12.81 -9.23 29.64
N VAL A 16 -13.61 -8.65 28.75
CA VAL A 16 -13.22 -7.49 27.95
C VAL A 16 -13.14 -6.26 28.86
N THR A 17 -11.94 -5.96 29.35
CA THR A 17 -11.68 -4.75 30.13
C THR A 17 -11.57 -3.52 29.22
N ALA A 18 -11.68 -2.32 29.80
CA ALA A 18 -11.40 -1.08 29.08
C ALA A 18 -9.96 -1.03 28.51
N GLU A 19 -8.99 -1.70 29.14
CA GLU A 19 -7.63 -1.82 28.58
C GLU A 19 -7.61 -2.72 27.33
N VAL A 20 -8.22 -3.91 27.41
CA VAL A 20 -8.38 -4.83 26.27
C VAL A 20 -9.07 -4.14 25.10
N GLN A 21 -10.19 -3.46 25.34
CA GLN A 21 -10.92 -2.72 24.31
C GLN A 21 -10.04 -1.65 23.63
N ASN A 22 -9.23 -0.93 24.40
CA ASN A 22 -8.31 0.08 23.86
C ASN A 22 -7.14 -0.52 23.06
N ILE A 23 -6.68 -1.72 23.40
CA ILE A 23 -5.66 -2.48 22.64
C ILE A 23 -6.26 -3.01 21.33
N ALA A 24 -7.45 -3.63 21.41
CA ALA A 24 -8.17 -4.15 20.26
C ALA A 24 -8.50 -3.03 19.25
N ASN A 25 -9.05 -1.89 19.73
CA ASN A 25 -9.43 -0.76 18.87
C ASN A 25 -8.27 -0.23 18.01
N ALA A 26 -7.05 -0.13 18.56
CA ALA A 26 -5.88 0.33 17.82
C ALA A 26 -5.46 -0.66 16.72
N ASN A 27 -5.51 -1.97 17.00
CA ASN A 27 -5.19 -3.00 16.02
C ASN A 27 -6.28 -3.13 14.94
N ILE A 28 -7.56 -3.03 15.34
CA ILE A 28 -8.72 -3.01 14.44
C ILE A 28 -8.69 -1.78 13.51
N GLU A 29 -8.33 -0.58 14.00
CA GLU A 29 -8.16 0.59 13.13
C GLU A 29 -6.98 0.42 12.15
N LEU A 30 -5.90 -0.24 12.58
CA LEU A 30 -4.79 -0.55 11.68
C LEU A 30 -5.21 -1.57 10.60
N LEU A 31 -6.02 -2.56 10.92
CA LEU A 31 -6.60 -3.50 9.95
C LEU A 31 -7.60 -2.82 9.02
N ASP A 32 -8.48 -1.93 9.52
CA ASP A 32 -9.34 -1.07 8.70
C ASP A 32 -8.51 -0.28 7.68
N TYR A 33 -7.38 0.27 8.11
CA TYR A 33 -6.45 0.96 7.22
C TYR A 33 -5.85 0.01 6.19
N ILE A 34 -5.28 -1.14 6.59
CA ILE A 34 -4.61 -2.11 5.70
C ILE A 34 -5.57 -2.64 4.64
N PHE A 35 -6.76 -3.07 5.04
CA PHE A 35 -7.80 -3.53 4.13
C PHE A 35 -8.39 -2.36 3.32
N GLY A 36 -8.28 -1.13 3.82
CA GLY A 36 -8.72 0.10 3.14
C GLY A 36 -10.23 0.28 3.12
N GLU A 37 -10.92 -0.41 4.03
CA GLU A 37 -12.36 -0.45 4.23
C GLU A 37 -12.63 -0.91 5.66
N LYS A 38 -13.84 -0.69 6.19
CA LYS A 38 -14.14 -1.02 7.58
C LYS A 38 -14.38 -2.52 7.78
N LEU A 39 -13.81 -3.06 8.86
CA LEU A 39 -14.19 -4.34 9.45
C LEU A 39 -15.67 -4.32 9.88
N SER A 40 -16.38 -5.43 9.67
CA SER A 40 -17.78 -5.61 10.01
C SER A 40 -17.97 -5.74 11.54
N GLY A 41 -19.21 -5.68 12.02
CA GLY A 41 -19.50 -5.92 13.44
C GLY A 41 -19.00 -7.30 13.92
N GLU A 42 -19.28 -8.35 13.14
CA GLU A 42 -18.83 -9.72 13.43
C GLU A 42 -17.30 -9.82 13.53
N GLU A 43 -16.58 -9.29 12.53
CA GLU A 43 -15.12 -9.37 12.48
C GLU A 43 -14.47 -8.57 13.62
N ARG A 44 -15.04 -7.42 13.99
CA ARG A 44 -14.60 -6.64 15.16
C ARG A 44 -14.79 -7.41 16.46
N THR A 45 -15.93 -8.08 16.63
CA THR A 45 -16.21 -8.90 17.82
C THR A 45 -15.23 -10.07 17.91
N VAL A 46 -14.97 -10.77 16.81
CA VAL A 46 -13.97 -11.85 16.77
C VAL A 46 -12.57 -11.35 17.15
N LEU A 47 -12.11 -10.25 16.55
CA LEU A 47 -10.80 -9.65 16.86
C LEU A 47 -10.70 -9.11 18.29
N LEU A 48 -11.81 -8.63 18.86
CA LEU A 48 -11.89 -8.21 20.26
C LEU A 48 -11.79 -9.41 21.21
N THR A 49 -12.45 -10.53 20.90
CA THR A 49 -12.36 -11.78 21.66
C THR A 49 -10.94 -12.37 21.62
N MET A 50 -10.29 -12.37 20.45
CA MET A 50 -8.87 -12.75 20.33
C MET A 50 -7.99 -11.87 21.23
N ALA A 51 -8.13 -10.54 21.12
CA ALA A 51 -7.35 -9.60 21.92
C ALA A 51 -7.58 -9.74 23.44
N ALA A 52 -8.78 -10.16 23.88
CA ALA A 52 -9.05 -10.47 25.28
C ALA A 52 -8.29 -11.72 25.75
N ASN A 53 -8.34 -12.79 24.96
CA ASN A 53 -7.66 -14.05 25.24
C ASN A 53 -6.14 -13.88 25.25
N ASP A 54 -5.59 -13.10 24.31
CA ASP A 54 -4.14 -12.84 24.23
C ASP A 54 -3.66 -11.92 25.34
N PHE A 55 -4.48 -10.93 25.75
CA PHE A 55 -4.16 -10.10 26.90
C PHE A 55 -4.14 -10.91 28.21
N ALA A 56 -4.99 -11.93 28.35
CA ALA A 56 -4.94 -12.84 29.50
C ALA A 56 -3.65 -13.69 29.54
N LYS A 57 -3.08 -14.05 28.37
CA LYS A 57 -1.81 -14.79 28.26
C LYS A 57 -0.59 -13.88 28.46
N ASN A 58 -0.54 -12.72 27.78
CA ASN A 58 0.62 -11.82 27.79
C ASN A 58 0.22 -10.33 27.77
N PRO A 59 -0.13 -9.74 28.93
CA PRO A 59 -0.51 -8.32 29.02
C PRO A 59 0.59 -7.34 28.57
N ALA A 60 1.86 -7.70 28.79
CA ALA A 60 3.01 -6.82 28.52
C ALA A 60 3.26 -6.66 27.02
N GLU A 61 3.22 -7.76 26.27
CA GLU A 61 3.33 -7.76 24.82
C GLU A 61 2.13 -7.08 24.17
N MET A 62 0.91 -7.32 24.65
CA MET A 62 -0.30 -6.67 24.13
C MET A 62 -0.29 -5.14 24.32
N ARG A 63 0.26 -4.65 25.44
CA ARG A 63 0.54 -3.21 25.63
C ARG A 63 1.58 -2.67 24.65
N GLN A 64 2.63 -3.43 24.33
CA GLN A 64 3.62 -3.03 23.33
C GLN A 64 3.04 -3.05 21.91
N SER A 65 2.22 -4.05 21.59
CA SER A 65 1.46 -4.15 20.32
C SER A 65 0.60 -2.89 20.11
N ARG A 66 -0.19 -2.48 21.12
CA ARG A 66 -0.95 -1.21 21.08
C ARG A 66 -0.06 0.01 20.83
N ARG A 67 1.09 0.13 21.50
CA ARG A 67 2.04 1.26 21.29
C ARG A 67 2.55 1.27 19.84
N ASN A 68 2.91 0.10 19.30
CA ASN A 68 3.35 -0.07 17.92
C ASN A 68 2.25 0.33 16.93
N ALA A 69 1.03 -0.22 17.10
CA ALA A 69 -0.13 0.08 16.26
C ALA A 69 -0.47 1.58 16.28
N GLN A 70 -0.48 2.22 17.45
CA GLN A 70 -0.75 3.66 17.56
C GLN A 70 0.34 4.52 16.90
N SER A 71 1.61 4.13 17.01
CA SER A 71 2.73 4.80 16.34
C SER A 71 2.58 4.73 14.82
N VAL A 72 2.20 3.57 14.28
CA VAL A 72 1.92 3.36 12.85
C VAL A 72 0.70 4.16 12.40
N LEU A 73 -0.42 4.11 13.14
CA LEU A 73 -1.60 4.92 12.87
C LEU A 73 -1.27 6.42 12.79
N ASN A 74 -0.46 6.92 13.73
CA ASN A 74 -0.02 8.32 13.75
C ASN A 74 0.87 8.70 12.55
N LYS A 75 1.59 7.74 11.93
CA LYS A 75 2.29 7.93 10.66
C LYS A 75 1.31 7.93 9.48
N VAL A 76 0.52 6.87 9.31
CA VAL A 76 -0.33 6.70 8.11
C VAL A 76 -1.47 7.72 8.04
N ARG A 77 -1.98 8.20 9.19
CA ARG A 77 -2.95 9.31 9.26
C ARG A 77 -2.41 10.63 8.69
N LYS A 78 -1.09 10.78 8.52
CA LYS A 78 -0.46 11.95 7.86
C LYS A 78 -0.27 11.75 6.35
N GLN A 79 -0.24 10.51 5.86
CA GLN A 79 0.00 10.19 4.45
C GLN A 79 -1.24 10.46 3.58
N ARG A 80 -1.03 10.89 2.35
CA ARG A 80 -2.11 11.21 1.38
C ARG A 80 -1.74 10.69 -0.01
N GLY A 81 -2.71 10.66 -0.93
CA GLY A 81 -2.47 10.31 -2.33
C GLY A 81 -1.81 8.95 -2.52
N ALA A 82 -0.83 8.87 -3.42
CA ALA A 82 -0.14 7.63 -3.74
C ALA A 82 0.72 7.07 -2.60
N GLU A 83 1.24 7.92 -1.72
CA GLU A 83 2.07 7.49 -0.58
C GLU A 83 1.28 6.55 0.35
N SER A 84 0.05 6.94 0.71
CA SER A 84 -0.81 6.12 1.58
C SER A 84 -1.16 4.77 0.93
N VAL A 85 -1.38 4.74 -0.38
CA VAL A 85 -1.62 3.49 -1.13
C VAL A 85 -0.40 2.56 -1.08
N VAL A 86 0.80 3.09 -1.33
CA VAL A 86 2.06 2.32 -1.27
C VAL A 86 2.28 1.75 0.14
N THR A 87 2.07 2.56 1.19
CA THR A 87 2.22 2.12 2.57
C THR A 87 1.24 1.00 2.91
N ARG A 88 -0.05 1.24 2.68
CA ARG A 88 -1.12 0.29 2.93
C ARG A 88 -0.91 -1.04 2.21
N LYS A 89 -0.53 -1.00 0.93
CA LYS A 89 -0.30 -2.20 0.12
C LYS A 89 0.86 -3.03 0.67
N ARG A 90 2.00 -2.40 0.98
CA ARG A 90 3.15 -3.09 1.60
C ARG A 90 2.82 -3.69 2.97
N MET A 91 1.97 -3.02 3.77
CA MET A 91 1.48 -3.60 5.03
C MET A 91 0.57 -4.82 4.78
N MET A 92 -0.29 -4.79 3.77
CA MET A 92 -1.09 -5.96 3.37
C MET A 92 -0.19 -7.12 2.88
N GLU A 93 0.85 -6.81 2.12
CA GLU A 93 1.87 -7.78 1.68
C GLU A 93 2.58 -8.40 2.89
N ALA A 94 3.11 -7.58 3.80
CA ALA A 94 3.78 -8.06 5.02
C ALA A 94 2.84 -8.91 5.91
N LEU A 95 1.59 -8.47 6.09
CA LEU A 95 0.58 -9.18 6.87
C LEU A 95 0.26 -10.55 6.26
N TYR A 96 -0.11 -10.59 4.97
CA TYR A 96 -0.49 -11.84 4.30
C TYR A 96 0.63 -12.88 4.34
N PHE A 97 1.88 -12.48 4.05
CA PHE A 97 3.00 -13.43 4.04
C PHE A 97 3.44 -13.86 5.44
N ALA A 98 3.18 -13.07 6.48
CA ALA A 98 3.30 -13.52 7.88
C ALA A 98 2.22 -14.56 8.23
N LEU A 99 0.97 -14.32 7.84
CA LEU A 99 -0.15 -15.23 8.10
C LEU A 99 -0.04 -16.57 7.37
N LYS A 100 0.70 -16.65 6.26
CA LYS A 100 0.96 -17.92 5.55
C LYS A 100 2.10 -18.76 6.16
N ASN A 101 2.91 -18.20 7.06
CA ASN A 101 3.91 -18.94 7.84
C ASN A 101 3.92 -18.42 9.30
N PRO A 102 2.82 -18.65 10.06
CA PRO A 102 2.75 -18.20 11.44
C PRO A 102 3.72 -19.00 12.31
N LYS A 103 4.07 -18.44 13.47
CA LYS A 103 4.72 -19.24 14.51
C LYS A 103 3.70 -20.23 15.11
N PRO A 104 4.15 -21.34 15.73
CA PRO A 104 3.26 -22.30 16.36
C PRO A 104 2.31 -21.68 17.41
N GLU A 105 2.81 -20.74 18.22
CA GLU A 105 2.02 -20.05 19.25
C GLU A 105 0.95 -19.11 18.68
N ASP A 106 1.18 -18.54 17.49
CA ASP A 106 0.30 -17.58 16.81
C ASP A 106 -0.67 -18.27 15.81
N ALA A 107 -0.57 -19.59 15.63
CA ALA A 107 -1.18 -20.30 14.49
C ALA A 107 -2.72 -20.23 14.47
N ALA A 108 -3.37 -20.25 15.62
CA ALA A 108 -4.82 -20.14 15.73
C ALA A 108 -5.31 -18.74 15.32
N ASP A 109 -4.67 -17.70 15.86
CA ASP A 109 -5.03 -16.30 15.61
C ASP A 109 -4.69 -15.87 14.17
N ALA A 110 -3.60 -16.41 13.62
CA ALA A 110 -3.25 -16.28 12.22
C ALA A 110 -4.29 -16.96 11.29
N ALA A 111 -4.81 -18.13 11.66
CA ALA A 111 -5.87 -18.79 10.89
C ALA A 111 -7.17 -17.97 10.86
N ILE A 112 -7.55 -17.35 11.99
CA ILE A 112 -8.72 -16.46 12.05
C ILE A 112 -8.54 -15.25 11.13
N LEU A 113 -7.39 -14.56 11.21
CA LEU A 113 -7.16 -13.36 10.39
C LEU A 113 -6.97 -13.70 8.90
N ALA A 114 -6.38 -14.85 8.57
CA ALA A 114 -6.36 -15.37 7.20
C ALA A 114 -7.79 -15.65 6.68
N GLY A 115 -8.64 -16.26 7.51
CA GLY A 115 -10.05 -16.50 7.19
C GLY A 115 -10.85 -15.21 6.92
N ILE A 116 -10.57 -14.12 7.63
CA ILE A 116 -11.16 -12.79 7.36
C ILE A 116 -10.72 -12.28 5.97
N ILE A 117 -9.43 -12.38 5.65
CA ILE A 117 -8.88 -11.94 4.35
C ILE A 117 -9.45 -12.75 3.19
N GLU A 118 -9.64 -14.06 3.39
CA GLU A 118 -10.18 -15.00 2.41
C GLU A 118 -11.70 -14.82 2.23
N LYS A 119 -12.49 -14.70 3.32
CA LYS A 119 -13.94 -14.40 3.28
C LYS A 119 -14.24 -13.09 2.53
N ARG A 120 -13.37 -12.08 2.67
CA ARG A 120 -13.47 -10.80 1.96
C ARG A 120 -12.97 -10.85 0.50
N GLY A 121 -12.34 -11.95 0.07
CA GLY A 121 -11.79 -12.10 -1.28
C GLY A 121 -10.77 -11.02 -1.64
N LEU A 122 -10.04 -10.45 -0.67
CA LEU A 122 -9.18 -9.28 -0.91
C LEU A 122 -8.03 -9.57 -1.88
N ILE A 123 -7.51 -10.79 -1.85
CA ILE A 123 -6.34 -11.25 -2.60
C ILE A 123 -6.80 -12.06 -3.82
N VAL A 124 -6.31 -11.68 -5.00
CA VAL A 124 -6.56 -12.36 -6.27
C VAL A 124 -5.41 -13.28 -6.64
N ALA A 125 -4.17 -12.85 -6.38
CA ALA A 125 -2.97 -13.65 -6.60
C ALA A 125 -1.82 -13.20 -5.70
N ALA A 126 -0.89 -14.12 -5.43
CA ALA A 126 0.33 -13.88 -4.66
C ALA A 126 1.56 -14.40 -5.42
N ASP A 127 2.68 -13.66 -5.33
CA ASP A 127 4.00 -14.10 -5.78
C ASP A 127 4.90 -14.16 -4.54
N ALA A 128 5.05 -15.38 -4.00
CA ALA A 128 5.79 -15.62 -2.76
C ALA A 128 7.28 -15.29 -2.90
N ALA A 129 7.88 -15.52 -4.07
CA ALA A 129 9.28 -15.21 -4.35
C ALA A 129 9.57 -13.70 -4.28
N LYS A 130 8.62 -12.87 -4.74
CA LYS A 130 8.74 -11.40 -4.68
C LYS A 130 8.07 -10.77 -3.46
N LYS A 131 7.34 -11.55 -2.66
CA LYS A 131 6.48 -11.08 -1.56
C LYS A 131 5.53 -9.95 -2.01
N ARG A 132 4.90 -10.12 -3.19
CA ARG A 132 3.95 -9.15 -3.77
C ARG A 132 2.56 -9.75 -3.95
N LEU A 133 1.53 -8.89 -3.86
CA LEU A 133 0.13 -9.29 -3.98
C LEU A 133 -0.60 -8.51 -5.08
N VAL A 134 -1.46 -9.22 -5.82
CA VAL A 134 -2.52 -8.62 -6.62
C VAL A 134 -3.80 -8.68 -5.79
N THR A 135 -4.36 -7.52 -5.46
CA THR A 135 -5.63 -7.40 -4.73
C THR A 135 -6.78 -7.11 -5.69
N ARG A 136 -8.03 -7.29 -5.24
CA ARG A 136 -9.20 -6.84 -6.03
C ARG A 136 -9.16 -5.33 -6.30
N ARG A 137 -8.65 -4.54 -5.35
CA ARG A 137 -8.50 -3.07 -5.50
C ARG A 137 -7.45 -2.70 -6.55
N ASP A 138 -6.39 -3.50 -6.73
CA ASP A 138 -5.44 -3.31 -7.84
C ASP A 138 -6.13 -3.47 -9.19
N LEU A 139 -6.93 -4.54 -9.36
CA LEU A 139 -7.65 -4.80 -10.62
C LEU A 139 -8.69 -3.72 -10.91
N GLN A 140 -9.51 -3.36 -9.92
CA GLN A 140 -10.48 -2.28 -10.08
C GLN A 140 -9.80 -0.95 -10.38
N SER A 141 -8.66 -0.65 -9.75
CA SER A 141 -7.91 0.59 -10.03
C SER A 141 -7.35 0.66 -11.45
N LEU A 142 -7.00 -0.48 -12.07
CA LEU A 142 -6.63 -0.54 -13.49
C LEU A 142 -7.82 -0.20 -14.41
N VAL A 143 -9.03 -0.62 -14.03
CA VAL A 143 -10.28 -0.24 -14.72
C VAL A 143 -10.58 1.24 -14.47
N ASP A 144 -10.47 1.72 -13.23
CA ASP A 144 -10.73 3.13 -12.88
C ASP A 144 -9.77 4.09 -13.58
N ALA A 145 -8.50 3.72 -13.76
CA ALA A 145 -7.52 4.49 -14.53
C ALA A 145 -7.91 4.60 -16.02
N ASN A 146 -8.41 3.51 -16.61
CA ASN A 146 -8.96 3.53 -17.96
C ASN A 146 -10.25 4.36 -18.02
N ASN A 147 -11.18 4.19 -17.08
CA ASN A 147 -12.45 4.92 -17.02
C ASN A 147 -12.26 6.42 -16.81
N PHE A 148 -11.21 6.81 -16.07
CA PHE A 148 -10.77 8.19 -15.96
C PHE A 148 -10.32 8.75 -17.33
N MET A 149 -9.47 8.03 -18.08
CA MET A 149 -9.10 8.41 -19.44
C MET A 149 -10.29 8.41 -20.41
N ALA A 150 -11.23 7.47 -20.28
CA ALA A 150 -12.44 7.39 -21.11
C ALA A 150 -13.31 8.65 -20.93
N LYS A 151 -13.54 9.05 -19.67
CA LYS A 151 -14.28 10.26 -19.32
C LYS A 151 -13.61 11.53 -19.87
N LEU A 152 -12.27 11.63 -19.78
CA LEU A 152 -11.52 12.75 -20.37
C LEU A 152 -11.64 12.79 -21.91
N ALA A 153 -11.67 11.63 -22.56
CA ALA A 153 -11.82 11.52 -24.01
C ALA A 153 -13.26 11.69 -24.50
N GLY A 154 -14.27 11.56 -23.63
CA GLY A 154 -15.68 11.51 -24.02
C GLY A 154 -16.09 10.18 -24.67
N VAL A 155 -15.43 9.07 -24.32
CA VAL A 155 -15.76 7.72 -24.82
C VAL A 155 -16.38 6.85 -23.72
N LYS A 156 -17.05 5.76 -24.11
CA LYS A 156 -17.74 4.85 -23.17
C LYS A 156 -16.74 4.23 -22.17
N PRO A 157 -17.00 4.30 -20.85
CA PRO A 157 -16.22 3.58 -19.84
C PRO A 157 -16.30 2.05 -19.98
N MET A 158 -15.30 1.37 -19.44
CA MET A 158 -15.27 -0.07 -19.23
C MET A 158 -16.13 -0.47 -18.01
N ASN A 159 -16.68 -1.68 -18.03
CA ASN A 159 -17.36 -2.27 -16.88
C ASN A 159 -16.38 -2.52 -15.73
N ASN A 160 -16.89 -2.50 -14.49
CA ASN A 160 -16.12 -2.83 -13.29
C ASN A 160 -15.68 -4.31 -13.27
N ILE A 161 -14.69 -4.63 -12.42
CA ILE A 161 -14.20 -6.00 -12.23
C ILE A 161 -15.25 -6.83 -11.47
N SER A 162 -15.80 -7.85 -12.12
CA SER A 162 -16.59 -8.89 -11.46
C SER A 162 -15.71 -9.89 -10.70
N ASP A 163 -16.35 -10.71 -9.87
CA ASP A 163 -15.75 -11.85 -9.18
C ASP A 163 -15.13 -12.85 -10.17
N ASP A 164 -15.82 -13.17 -11.26
CA ASP A 164 -15.33 -14.06 -12.33
C ASP A 164 -14.12 -13.48 -13.06
N ASN A 165 -14.10 -12.16 -13.31
CA ASN A 165 -12.94 -11.49 -13.89
C ASN A 165 -11.74 -11.58 -12.94
N ALA A 166 -11.94 -11.36 -11.64
CA ALA A 166 -10.89 -11.46 -10.65
C ALA A 166 -10.37 -12.92 -10.54
N ALA A 167 -11.25 -13.90 -10.44
CA ALA A 167 -10.90 -15.32 -10.38
C ALA A 167 -10.15 -15.78 -11.65
N THR A 168 -10.53 -15.29 -12.82
CA THR A 168 -9.83 -15.56 -14.10
C THR A 168 -8.41 -15.01 -14.08
N VAL A 169 -8.22 -13.77 -13.63
CA VAL A 169 -6.89 -13.17 -13.48
C VAL A 169 -6.04 -13.93 -12.46
N GLY A 170 -6.64 -14.40 -11.35
CA GLY A 170 -5.97 -15.26 -10.38
C GLY A 170 -5.44 -16.56 -10.99
N LYS A 171 -6.30 -17.29 -11.72
CA LYS A 171 -5.94 -18.53 -12.42
C LYS A 171 -4.84 -18.32 -13.47
N GLN A 172 -4.87 -17.20 -14.20
CA GLN A 172 -3.89 -16.88 -15.23
C GLN A 172 -2.60 -16.25 -14.69
N PHE A 173 -2.55 -15.83 -13.43
CA PHE A 173 -1.47 -15.00 -12.90
C PHE A 173 -0.06 -15.60 -13.10
N ALA A 174 0.10 -16.91 -12.89
CA ALA A 174 1.38 -17.59 -13.02
C ALA A 174 1.90 -17.65 -14.47
N SER A 175 1.01 -17.69 -15.47
CA SER A 175 1.39 -17.72 -16.89
C SER A 175 1.72 -16.32 -17.44
N LEU A 176 1.47 -15.25 -16.68
CA LEU A 176 1.76 -13.89 -17.13
C LEU A 176 3.27 -13.59 -17.15
N PRO A 177 3.77 -12.89 -18.19
CA PRO A 177 5.14 -12.41 -18.23
C PRO A 177 5.41 -11.44 -17.07
N ALA A 178 6.68 -11.27 -16.71
CA ALA A 178 7.09 -10.46 -15.56
C ALA A 178 6.54 -9.01 -15.60
N SER A 179 6.45 -8.41 -16.79
CA SER A 179 5.85 -7.08 -17.02
C SER A 179 4.33 -7.08 -16.79
N GLY A 180 3.63 -8.16 -17.15
CA GLY A 180 2.20 -8.36 -16.87
C GLY A 180 1.93 -8.46 -15.37
N ARG A 181 2.68 -9.30 -14.66
CA ARG A 181 2.61 -9.40 -13.19
C ARG A 181 2.93 -8.07 -12.50
N ALA A 182 4.00 -7.39 -12.91
CA ALA A 182 4.35 -6.07 -12.38
C ALA A 182 3.25 -5.02 -12.60
N ASN A 183 2.60 -5.02 -13.78
CA ASN A 183 1.46 -4.15 -14.06
C ASN A 183 0.26 -4.41 -13.13
N LEU A 184 -0.02 -5.66 -12.77
CA LEU A 184 -1.09 -6.01 -11.83
C LEU A 184 -0.72 -5.62 -10.39
N PHE A 185 0.52 -5.85 -9.96
CA PHE A 185 0.99 -5.42 -8.64
C PHE A 185 0.97 -3.90 -8.44
N ALA A 186 1.02 -3.11 -9.50
CA ALA A 186 1.06 -1.66 -9.42
C ALA A 186 -0.31 -1.01 -9.70
N GLY A 187 -1.41 -1.78 -9.77
CA GLY A 187 -2.70 -1.28 -10.24
C GLY A 187 -3.23 -0.09 -9.45
N GLU A 188 -3.28 -0.21 -8.13
CA GLU A 188 -3.76 0.87 -7.26
C GLU A 188 -2.76 2.01 -7.13
N GLU A 189 -1.47 1.68 -6.99
CA GLU A 189 -0.37 2.65 -6.93
C GLU A 189 -0.40 3.57 -8.17
N ARG A 190 -0.53 2.99 -9.37
CA ARG A 190 -0.57 3.73 -10.64
C ARG A 190 -1.79 4.63 -10.77
N TYR A 191 -2.98 4.17 -10.39
CA TYR A 191 -4.17 5.03 -10.44
C TYR A 191 -4.10 6.18 -9.42
N ALA A 192 -3.55 5.94 -8.24
CA ALA A 192 -3.31 6.99 -7.26
C ALA A 192 -2.30 8.03 -7.79
N TYR A 193 -1.17 7.59 -8.35
CA TYR A 193 -0.20 8.48 -9.01
C TYR A 193 -0.82 9.25 -10.19
N LEU A 194 -1.63 8.60 -11.02
CA LEU A 194 -2.29 9.23 -12.17
C LEU A 194 -3.18 10.40 -11.73
N ARG A 195 -4.05 10.18 -10.73
CA ARG A 195 -4.93 11.22 -10.17
C ARG A 195 -4.12 12.33 -9.51
N GLU A 196 -3.11 11.98 -8.72
CA GLU A 196 -2.25 12.95 -8.04
C GLU A 196 -1.52 13.85 -9.06
N LYS A 197 -0.85 13.27 -10.06
CA LYS A 197 -0.13 14.06 -11.08
C LYS A 197 -1.07 14.86 -11.96
N TRP A 198 -2.23 14.32 -12.34
CA TRP A 198 -3.27 15.06 -13.06
C TRP A 198 -3.71 16.33 -12.32
N ASN A 199 -3.93 16.24 -11.02
CA ASN A 199 -4.34 17.37 -10.18
C ASN A 199 -3.23 18.43 -10.01
N THR A 200 -1.96 18.10 -10.27
CA THR A 200 -0.85 19.09 -10.30
C THR A 200 -0.68 19.79 -11.65
N LEU A 201 -1.45 19.42 -12.68
CA LEU A 201 -1.38 20.07 -13.99
C LEU A 201 -2.19 21.37 -14.02
N THR A 202 -1.69 22.38 -14.73
CA THR A 202 -2.48 23.57 -15.09
C THR A 202 -3.61 23.18 -16.05
N PRO A 203 -4.72 23.94 -16.10
CA PRO A 203 -5.81 23.68 -17.05
C PRO A 203 -5.36 23.61 -18.52
N SER A 204 -4.36 24.42 -18.90
CA SER A 204 -3.73 24.37 -20.23
C SER A 204 -3.04 23.04 -20.52
N ARG A 205 -2.31 22.48 -19.54
CA ARG A 205 -1.65 21.17 -19.66
C ARG A 205 -2.65 20.01 -19.63
N GLN A 206 -3.71 20.12 -18.84
CA GLN A 206 -4.80 19.16 -18.84
C GLN A 206 -5.45 19.08 -20.23
N LYS A 207 -5.78 20.23 -20.85
CA LYS A 207 -6.30 20.30 -22.23
C LYS A 207 -5.37 19.59 -23.23
N LEU A 208 -4.05 19.84 -23.17
CA LEU A 208 -3.08 19.16 -24.04
C LEU A 208 -3.11 17.63 -23.87
N VAL A 209 -3.16 17.13 -22.64
CA VAL A 209 -3.25 15.68 -22.39
C VAL A 209 -4.57 15.10 -22.90
N VAL A 210 -5.70 15.81 -22.75
CA VAL A 210 -6.98 15.39 -23.35
C VAL A 210 -6.87 15.28 -24.88
N THR A 211 -6.24 16.25 -25.53
CA THR A 211 -6.00 16.21 -26.99
C THR A 211 -5.06 15.06 -27.38
N GLU A 212 -3.97 14.82 -26.64
CA GLU A 212 -3.07 13.66 -26.85
C GLU A 212 -3.86 12.34 -26.73
N VAL A 213 -4.74 12.20 -25.73
CA VAL A 213 -5.59 11.00 -25.52
C VAL A 213 -6.59 10.81 -26.66
N LYS A 214 -7.36 11.85 -27.02
CA LYS A 214 -8.35 11.78 -28.12
C LYS A 214 -7.68 11.41 -29.44
N ASN A 215 -6.54 12.03 -29.76
CA ASN A 215 -5.78 11.74 -30.98
C ASN A 215 -5.20 10.32 -30.98
N ALA A 216 -4.84 9.77 -29.81
CA ALA A 216 -4.35 8.40 -29.70
C ALA A 216 -5.47 7.37 -29.93
N LEU A 217 -6.65 7.60 -29.36
CA LEU A 217 -7.84 6.76 -29.58
C LEU A 217 -8.34 6.82 -31.02
N ALA A 218 -8.38 8.01 -31.63
CA ALA A 218 -8.75 8.20 -33.04
C ALA A 218 -7.78 7.47 -34.01
N LYS A 219 -6.53 7.24 -33.59
CA LYS A 219 -5.54 6.41 -34.30
C LYS A 219 -5.65 4.91 -33.99
N GLY A 220 -6.78 4.45 -33.46
CA GLY A 220 -7.06 3.03 -33.20
C GLY A 220 -6.32 2.42 -32.00
N LYS A 221 -5.62 3.21 -31.17
CA LYS A 221 -5.00 2.67 -29.94
C LYS A 221 -6.09 2.32 -28.92
N ASN A 222 -5.94 1.19 -28.24
CA ASN A 222 -6.89 0.83 -27.19
C ASN A 222 -6.68 1.68 -25.93
N LEU A 223 -7.75 1.85 -25.16
CA LEU A 223 -7.77 2.73 -23.99
C LEU A 223 -6.67 2.39 -22.97
N SER A 224 -6.41 1.11 -22.70
CA SER A 224 -5.39 0.68 -21.73
C SER A 224 -3.95 0.98 -22.19
N GLN A 225 -3.67 0.94 -23.49
CA GLN A 225 -2.40 1.43 -24.06
C GLN A 225 -2.27 2.95 -23.87
N VAL A 226 -3.35 3.71 -24.09
CA VAL A 226 -3.36 5.17 -23.94
C VAL A 226 -3.16 5.56 -22.47
N THR A 227 -3.86 4.93 -21.52
CA THR A 227 -3.67 5.14 -20.08
C THR A 227 -2.22 4.93 -19.65
N ARG A 228 -1.62 3.78 -20.02
CA ARG A 228 -0.20 3.48 -19.73
C ARG A 228 0.75 4.51 -20.32
N ALA A 229 0.47 5.01 -21.53
CA ALA A 229 1.28 6.04 -22.17
C ALA A 229 1.19 7.38 -21.45
N VAL A 230 -0.02 7.79 -21.02
CA VAL A 230 -0.24 9.02 -20.24
C VAL A 230 0.44 8.94 -18.88
N GLU A 231 0.26 7.87 -18.12
CA GLU A 231 0.96 7.64 -16.85
C GLU A 231 2.48 7.77 -17.01
N SER A 232 3.05 7.06 -17.99
CA SER A 232 4.48 7.08 -18.30
C SER A 232 4.96 8.48 -18.70
N GLY A 233 4.16 9.21 -19.48
CA GLY A 233 4.45 10.58 -19.91
C GLY A 233 4.40 11.58 -18.75
N LEU A 234 3.42 11.46 -17.85
CA LEU A 234 3.30 12.29 -16.66
C LEU A 234 4.47 12.06 -15.71
N ILE A 235 4.83 10.80 -15.44
CA ILE A 235 6.00 10.45 -14.61
C ILE A 235 7.27 11.09 -15.19
N LYS A 236 7.56 10.89 -16.48
CA LYS A 236 8.74 11.47 -17.15
C LYS A 236 8.73 13.01 -17.10
N ARG A 237 7.61 13.66 -17.41
CA ARG A 237 7.49 15.13 -17.37
C ARG A 237 7.68 15.68 -15.94
N THR A 238 7.15 15.01 -14.91
CA THR A 238 7.36 15.41 -13.51
C THR A 238 8.82 15.23 -13.09
N GLN A 239 9.46 14.12 -13.45
CA GLN A 239 10.86 13.84 -13.15
C GLN A 239 11.79 14.91 -13.77
N MET A 240 11.60 15.24 -15.05
CA MET A 240 12.36 16.31 -15.72
C MET A 240 12.22 17.67 -15.02
N ILE A 241 11.03 18.02 -14.51
CA ILE A 241 10.81 19.27 -13.78
C ILE A 241 11.52 19.25 -12.42
N ALA A 242 11.52 18.11 -11.71
CA ALA A 242 12.26 17.96 -10.46
C ALA A 242 13.77 18.04 -10.67
N ASP A 243 14.29 17.41 -11.74
CA ASP A 243 15.72 17.40 -12.06
C ASP A 243 16.20 18.78 -12.55
N ALA A 244 15.39 19.49 -13.35
CA ALA A 244 15.66 20.89 -13.72
C ALA A 244 15.66 21.82 -12.49
N ARG A 245 14.79 21.59 -11.49
CA ARG A 245 14.80 22.33 -10.21
C ARG A 245 16.06 22.02 -9.39
N ARG A 246 16.45 20.74 -9.28
CA ARG A 246 17.70 20.33 -8.61
C ARG A 246 18.93 20.91 -9.30
N ALA A 247 19.00 20.88 -10.63
CA ALA A 247 20.07 21.52 -11.39
C ALA A 247 20.18 23.02 -11.11
N ARG A 248 19.05 23.75 -11.06
CA ARG A 248 19.02 25.18 -10.69
C ARG A 248 19.46 25.43 -9.24
N GLN A 249 19.08 24.57 -8.30
CA GLN A 249 19.54 24.66 -6.90
C GLN A 249 21.05 24.41 -6.78
N VAL A 250 21.58 23.38 -7.46
CA VAL A 250 23.02 23.09 -7.50
C VAL A 250 23.79 24.23 -8.18
N ALA A 251 23.28 24.81 -9.26
CA ALA A 251 23.88 25.97 -9.91
C ALA A 251 23.95 27.18 -8.97
N ARG A 252 22.86 27.51 -8.26
CA ARG A 252 22.84 28.57 -7.25
C ARG A 252 23.80 28.28 -6.09
N ALA A 253 23.83 27.05 -5.58
CA ALA A 253 24.75 26.64 -4.52
C ALA A 253 26.23 26.77 -4.95
N ARG A 254 26.56 26.39 -6.20
CA ARG A 254 27.89 26.58 -6.79
C ARG A 254 28.25 28.06 -6.94
N GLN A 255 27.33 28.91 -7.41
CA GLN A 255 27.54 30.36 -7.48
C GLN A 255 27.78 30.97 -6.10
N VAL A 256 27.00 30.60 -5.08
CA VAL A 256 27.19 31.05 -3.69
C VAL A 256 28.52 30.53 -3.12
N ALA A 257 28.91 29.28 -3.40
CA ALA A 257 30.19 28.73 -2.97
C ALA A 257 31.39 29.41 -3.65
N GLN A 258 31.29 29.74 -4.95
CA GLN A 258 32.30 30.51 -5.68
C GLN A 258 32.39 31.95 -5.17
N ALA A 259 31.26 32.60 -4.90
CA ALA A 259 31.22 33.93 -4.29
C ALA A 259 31.81 33.94 -2.87
N ARG A 260 31.59 32.88 -2.08
CA ARG A 260 32.24 32.68 -0.77
C ARG A 260 33.74 32.45 -0.92
N ARG A 261 34.20 31.58 -1.83
CA ARG A 261 35.64 31.36 -2.09
C ARG A 261 36.37 32.63 -2.56
N ARG A 262 35.71 33.50 -3.32
CA ARG A 262 36.23 34.84 -3.69
C ARG A 262 36.28 35.82 -2.51
N ARG A 263 35.55 35.58 -1.42
CA ARG A 263 35.61 36.36 -0.17
C ARG A 263 36.49 35.72 0.90
N SER A 264 36.74 34.40 0.85
CA SER A 264 37.54 33.64 1.80
C SER A 264 38.94 33.31 1.25
N GLY A 265 39.65 34.34 0.79
CA GLY A 265 41.08 34.24 0.48
C GLY A 265 41.92 34.16 1.75
N GLY A 266 41.76 33.07 2.51
CA GLY A 266 42.39 32.81 3.80
C GLY A 266 41.50 31.95 4.70
N GLY A 267 42.05 30.86 5.24
CA GLY A 267 41.39 29.98 6.21
C GLY A 267 41.36 28.50 5.81
N ASP A 268 41.99 27.67 6.64
CA ASP A 268 42.26 26.24 6.43
C ASP A 268 41.06 25.29 6.67
N MET A 269 41.36 24.00 6.45
CA MET A 269 40.75 22.73 6.93
C MET A 269 39.56 22.79 7.94
N VAL A 270 38.62 21.85 7.95
CA VAL A 270 38.78 20.53 8.61
C VAL A 270 37.74 19.51 8.14
N SER A 271 38.11 18.23 8.13
CA SER A 271 37.24 17.07 7.90
C SER A 271 36.67 16.47 9.19
N VAL A 272 35.36 16.25 9.25
CA VAL A 272 34.67 15.27 10.13
C VAL A 272 33.40 14.83 9.39
N GLY A 273 32.95 13.57 9.34
CA GLY A 273 33.44 12.32 9.91
C GLY A 273 32.25 11.34 9.98
N ALA A 274 32.30 10.23 9.24
CA ALA A 274 31.17 9.30 9.11
C ALA A 274 31.37 8.00 9.91
N LYS A 275 30.31 7.54 10.61
CA LYS A 275 30.04 6.26 11.36
C LYS A 275 28.92 6.60 12.38
N MET A 276 28.01 5.78 12.90
CA MET A 276 27.48 4.41 12.73
C MET A 276 25.99 4.45 13.19
N GLY A 277 25.13 3.42 13.15
CA GLY A 277 25.24 1.99 12.82
C GLY A 277 23.83 1.35 12.74
N ILE A 278 23.70 0.02 12.91
CA ILE A 278 22.46 -0.76 12.74
C ILE A 278 22.40 -1.89 13.80
N TYR A 279 21.21 -2.24 14.33
CA TYR A 279 20.70 -3.57 14.81
C TYR A 279 19.28 -3.31 15.38
N ALA A 280 18.14 -3.85 14.91
CA ALA A 280 17.63 -5.22 14.71
C ALA A 280 17.27 -5.95 16.04
N GLY A 281 16.12 -6.63 16.19
CA GLY A 281 15.03 -6.90 15.24
C GLY A 281 13.71 -7.34 15.91
N MET A 282 12.70 -7.69 15.09
CA MET A 282 11.33 -8.09 15.48
C MET A 282 10.32 -7.00 15.94
N SER A 283 10.49 -5.77 15.45
CA SER A 283 9.34 -4.99 14.90
C SER A 283 8.99 -5.46 13.47
N GLY A 284 9.04 -6.77 13.21
CA GLY A 284 9.50 -7.34 11.93
C GLY A 284 8.63 -7.14 10.69
N ALA A 285 7.34 -6.82 10.86
CA ALA A 285 6.42 -6.49 9.76
C ALA A 285 6.17 -4.98 9.58
N LEU A 286 6.64 -4.15 10.52
CA LEU A 286 6.41 -2.70 10.56
C LEU A 286 7.72 -1.88 10.50
N SER A 287 8.88 -2.53 10.62
CA SER A 287 10.21 -1.90 10.57
C SER A 287 10.68 -1.55 9.15
N SER A 288 9.96 -1.92 8.08
CA SER A 288 10.25 -1.49 6.70
C SER A 288 9.71 -0.07 6.37
N PHE A 289 9.40 0.72 7.41
CA PHE A 289 8.80 2.07 7.35
C PHE A 289 9.46 3.08 8.31
N ASN A 290 10.76 2.89 8.54
CA ASN A 290 11.70 3.93 8.96
C ASN A 290 12.78 4.04 7.87
#